data_AF-A0A8S9RU64-F1
#
_entry.id   AF-A0A8S9RU64-F1
#
_cell.length_a   1.000
_cell.length_b   1.000
_cell.length_c   1.000
_cell.angle_alpha   90.00
_cell.angle_beta   90.00
_cell.angle_gamma   90.00
#
_symmetry.space_group_name_H-M   'P 1'
#
loop_
_entity.id
_entity.type
_entity.pdbx_description
1 polymer ?
#
loop_
_entity_poly.entity_id
_entity_poly.type
_entity_poly.pdbx_seq_one_letter_code
_entity_poly.pdbx_strand_id
1 'polypeptide(L)'
;MGSVPADLTFVIIEKEHGVFKREGDDLEMVVEVSLLEALTGFEFCVALPDGDNMSLKIKDVIHPGYVTVVQGKGMPNPKEGGKKRGDLRVWFRTKFPQQLTDDQRAEIQSILQEDSS
;
A
#
# COMPACT_ATOMS: atom_id res chain seq x y z
N MET A 1 5.18 33.83 -16.11
CA MET A 1 4.54 32.54 -16.47
C MET A 1 4.43 31.73 -15.19
N GLY A 2 3.20 31.51 -14.72
CA GLY A 2 2.94 30.90 -13.41
C GLY A 2 3.10 29.39 -13.46
N SER A 3 3.93 28.84 -12.58
CA SER A 3 3.92 27.42 -12.25
C SER A 3 2.81 27.20 -11.22
N VAL A 4 1.74 26.53 -11.63
CA VAL A 4 0.71 26.05 -10.71
C VAL A 4 1.35 24.91 -9.91
N PRO A 5 1.48 24.99 -8.58
CA PRO A 5 1.99 23.88 -7.80
C PRO A 5 0.98 22.73 -7.91
N ALA A 6 1.48 21.54 -8.24
CA ALA A 6 0.66 20.33 -8.32
C ALA A 6 0.08 20.04 -6.93
N ASP A 7 -1.24 20.11 -6.82
CA ASP A 7 -1.98 19.75 -5.60
C ASP A 7 -1.78 18.26 -5.32
N LEU A 8 -0.95 17.97 -4.31
CA LEU A 8 -0.84 16.65 -3.71
C LEU A 8 -2.13 16.38 -2.93
N THR A 9 -3.05 15.64 -3.54
CA THR A 9 -4.27 15.20 -2.87
C THR A 9 -3.90 14.11 -1.87
N PHE A 10 -3.79 14.46 -0.59
CA PHE A 10 -3.67 13.49 0.49
C PHE A 10 -5.02 12.80 0.69
N VAL A 11 -5.20 11.63 0.08
CA VAL A 11 -6.34 10.77 0.41
C VAL A 11 -6.04 10.11 1.75
N ILE A 12 -6.63 10.65 2.82
CA ILE A 12 -6.65 9.97 4.12
C ILE A 12 -7.65 8.82 4.00
N ILE A 13 -7.16 7.66 3.56
CA ILE A 13 -7.95 6.43 3.54
C ILE A 13 -7.92 5.85 4.95
N GLU A 14 -8.86 6.27 5.78
CA GLU A 14 -9.14 5.61 7.06
C GLU A 14 -9.92 4.31 6.73
N LYS A 15 -9.19 3.24 6.41
CA LYS A 15 -9.81 1.94 6.08
C LYS A 15 -10.17 1.19 7.35
N GLU A 16 -11.45 1.24 7.69
CA GLU A 16 -12.09 0.34 8.64
C GLU A 16 -11.86 -1.12 8.20
N HIS A 17 -11.14 -1.89 9.01
CA HIS A 17 -11.37 -3.32 9.35
C HIS A 17 -10.07 -3.96 9.86
N GLY A 18 -10.14 -4.59 11.05
CA GLY A 18 -9.16 -5.54 11.60
C GLY A 18 -7.70 -5.31 11.19
N VAL A 19 -7.17 -4.11 11.44
CA VAL A 19 -6.00 -3.56 10.73
C VAL A 19 -4.76 -4.44 10.84
N PHE A 20 -4.58 -5.15 11.97
CA PHE A 20 -3.40 -5.95 12.21
C PHE A 20 -3.74 -7.35 12.70
N LYS A 21 -3.15 -8.36 12.06
CA LYS A 21 -3.07 -9.73 12.54
C LYS A 21 -1.68 -9.95 13.14
N ARG A 22 -1.61 -10.52 14.34
CA ARG A 22 -0.32 -10.82 15.00
C ARG A 22 0.17 -12.22 14.62
N GLU A 23 1.42 -12.31 14.19
CA GLU A 23 2.12 -13.57 13.90
C GLU A 23 3.43 -13.60 14.69
N GLY A 24 3.40 -14.20 15.88
CA GLY A 24 4.54 -14.14 16.80
C GLY A 24 4.82 -12.71 17.29
N ASP A 25 5.98 -12.17 16.95
CA ASP A 25 6.35 -10.77 17.22
C ASP A 25 6.07 -9.86 16.03
N ASP A 26 5.73 -10.42 14.86
CA ASP A 26 5.40 -9.67 13.65
C ASP A 26 3.91 -9.29 13.62
N LEU A 27 3.60 -8.27 12.84
CA LEU A 27 2.26 -7.85 12.48
C LEU A 27 2.05 -8.01 10.97
N GLU A 28 0.84 -8.39 10.57
CA GLU A 28 0.42 -8.42 9.18
C GLU A 28 -0.81 -7.54 9.00
N MET A 29 -0.87 -6.79 7.90
CA MET A 29 -2.03 -6.02 7.51
C MET A 29 -2.32 -6.20 6.03
N VAL A 30 -3.58 -6.00 5.63
CA VAL A 30 -3.98 -6.01 4.23
C VAL A 30 -4.52 -4.64 3.85
N VAL A 31 -3.92 -4.03 2.82
CA VAL A 31 -4.35 -2.76 2.25
C VAL A 31 -4.96 -3.03 0.89
N GLU A 32 -6.23 -2.65 0.73
CA GLU A 32 -6.83 -2.66 -0.59
C GLU A 32 -6.39 -1.42 -1.37
N VAL A 33 -6.03 -1.58 -2.64
CA VAL A 33 -5.65 -0.47 -3.54
C VAL A 33 -6.44 -0.58 -4.84
N SER A 34 -6.76 0.52 -5.49
CA SER A 34 -7.34 0.48 -6.84
C SER A 34 -6.32 0.02 -7.87
N LEU A 35 -6.79 -0.45 -9.03
CA LEU A 35 -5.90 -0.78 -10.16
C LEU A 35 -5.04 0.42 -10.58
N LEU A 36 -5.59 1.64 -10.56
CA LEU A 36 -4.82 2.84 -10.88
C LEU A 36 -3.66 3.04 -9.90
N GLU A 37 -3.96 3.06 -8.60
CA GLU A 37 -2.96 3.16 -7.52
C GLU A 37 -1.91 2.05 -7.58
N ALA A 38 -2.32 0.82 -7.92
CA ALA A 38 -1.42 -0.30 -8.08
C ALA A 38 -0.44 -0.14 -9.24
N LEU A 39 -0.81 0.58 -10.30
CA LEU A 39 0.02 0.79 -11.49
C LEU A 39 0.82 2.09 -11.44
N THR A 40 0.31 3.14 -10.78
CA THR A 40 0.91 4.48 -10.76
C THR A 40 1.60 4.85 -9.45
N GLY A 41 1.51 3.97 -8.45
CA GLY A 41 1.96 4.22 -7.09
C GLY A 41 0.88 4.86 -6.22
N PHE A 42 1.06 4.72 -4.91
CA PHE A 42 0.12 5.20 -3.90
C PHE A 42 0.83 5.50 -2.57
N GLU A 43 0.21 6.32 -1.74
CA GLU A 43 0.71 6.68 -0.41
C GLU A 43 -0.43 6.59 0.59
N PHE A 44 -0.15 6.03 1.77
CA PHE A 44 -1.15 5.91 2.83
C PHE A 44 -0.52 6.09 4.20
N CYS A 45 -1.35 6.52 5.15
CA CYS A 45 -0.99 6.62 6.56
C CYS A 45 -1.78 5.58 7.36
N VAL A 46 -1.13 4.93 8.32
CA VAL A 46 -1.76 3.96 9.22
C VAL A 46 -1.35 4.25 10.66
N ALA A 47 -2.33 4.21 11.56
CA ALA A 47 -2.10 4.21 13.00
C ALA A 47 -1.71 2.81 13.46
N LEU A 48 -0.56 2.68 14.11
CA LEU A 48 -0.05 1.44 14.66
C LEU A 48 -0.72 1.15 16.02
N PRO A 49 -0.70 -0.11 16.49
CA PRO A 49 -1.35 -0.48 17.76
C PRO A 49 -0.80 0.23 19.01
N ASP A 50 0.40 0.79 18.95
CA ASP A 50 1.01 1.59 20.04
C ASP A 50 0.66 3.08 19.99
N GLY A 51 -0.17 3.50 19.03
CA GLY A 51 -0.62 4.88 18.85
C GLY A 51 0.29 5.73 17.96
N ASP A 52 1.41 5.19 17.50
CA ASP A 52 2.26 5.87 16.52
C ASP A 52 1.62 5.84 15.12
N ASN A 53 1.81 6.91 14.35
CA ASN A 53 1.40 6.94 12.94
C ASN A 53 2.59 6.62 12.03
N MET A 54 2.32 5.91 10.95
CA MET A 54 3.31 5.57 9.91
C MET A 54 2.75 5.93 8.54
N SER A 55 3.51 6.71 7.76
CA SER A 55 3.26 6.90 6.33
C SER A 55 4.12 5.96 5.52
N LEU A 56 3.51 5.31 4.51
CA LEU A 56 4.20 4.45 3.57
C LEU A 56 3.86 4.87 2.14
N LYS A 57 4.89 5.07 1.33
CA LYS A 57 4.79 5.44 -0.07
C LYS A 57 5.31 4.31 -0.95
N ILE A 58 4.45 3.79 -1.82
CA ILE A 58 4.78 2.75 -2.77
C ILE A 58 4.86 3.36 -4.17
N LYS A 59 6.01 3.19 -4.81
CA LYS A 59 6.27 3.67 -6.18
C LYS A 59 6.32 2.54 -7.20
N ASP A 60 6.54 1.31 -6.73
CA ASP A 60 6.62 0.12 -7.56
C ASP A 60 5.22 -0.34 -7.97
N VAL A 61 5.17 -1.13 -9.05
CA VAL A 61 3.93 -1.75 -9.51
C VAL A 61 3.50 -2.85 -8.53
N ILE A 62 2.28 -2.73 -8.02
CA ILE A 62 1.69 -3.68 -7.08
C ILE A 62 1.03 -4.81 -7.87
N HIS A 63 1.68 -5.97 -7.87
CA HIS A 63 1.15 -7.19 -8.46
C HIS A 63 0.46 -8.08 -7.40
N PRO A 64 -0.36 -9.07 -7.82
CA PRO A 64 -0.90 -10.06 -6.89
C PRO A 64 0.22 -10.73 -6.07
N GLY A 65 0.05 -10.78 -4.75
CA GLY A 65 1.04 -11.33 -3.83
C GLY A 65 2.18 -10.37 -3.44
N TYR A 66 2.16 -9.12 -3.93
CA TYR A 66 3.11 -8.10 -3.51
C TYR A 66 2.97 -7.82 -2.01
N VAL A 67 4.13 -7.79 -1.32
CA VAL A 67 4.23 -7.56 0.11
C VAL A 67 5.35 -6.56 0.37
N THR A 68 5.10 -5.60 1.26
CA THR A 68 6.12 -4.68 1.76
C THR A 68 6.37 -4.95 3.24
N VAL A 69 7.63 -5.07 3.64
CA VAL A 69 8.02 -5.30 5.03
C VAL A 69 8.57 -4.01 5.60
N VAL A 70 7.96 -3.52 6.68
CA VAL A 70 8.45 -2.38 7.46
C VAL A 70 9.10 -2.89 8.74
N GLN A 71 10.42 -2.80 8.78
CA GLN A 71 11.22 -3.35 9.87
C GLN A 71 10.96 -2.64 11.20
N GLY A 72 10.85 -3.42 12.28
CA GLY A 72 10.70 -2.90 13.65
C GLY A 72 9.35 -2.26 13.98
N LYS A 73 8.36 -2.37 13.08
CA LYS A 73 6.99 -1.86 13.27
C LYS A 73 5.99 -2.94 13.70
N GLY A 74 6.47 -4.14 14.05
CA GLY A 74 5.70 -5.20 14.71
C GLY A 74 5.58 -4.99 16.22
N MET A 75 5.29 -6.07 16.95
CA MET A 75 5.11 -6.06 18.40
C MET A 75 6.44 -6.13 19.16
N PRO A 76 6.54 -5.55 20.37
CA PRO A 76 7.70 -5.74 21.25
C PRO A 76 7.87 -7.20 21.67
N ASN A 77 9.11 -7.71 21.62
CA ASN A 77 9.43 -9.06 22.05
C ASN A 77 9.58 -9.11 23.59
N PRO A 78 8.73 -9.86 24.32
CA PRO A 78 8.82 -9.96 25.78
C PRO A 78 10.12 -10.61 26.27
N LYS A 79 10.70 -11.53 25.48
CA LYS A 79 11.90 -12.30 25.86
C LYS A 79 13.17 -11.46 25.89
N GLU A 80 13.20 -10.35 25.14
CA GLU A 80 14.31 -9.41 25.10
C GLU A 80 14.01 -8.11 25.88
N GLY A 81 13.08 -8.18 26.83
CA GLY A 81 12.68 -7.03 27.66
C GLY A 81 12.06 -5.89 26.86
N GLY A 82 11.41 -6.19 25.72
CA GLY A 82 10.77 -5.20 24.85
C GLY A 82 11.71 -4.33 24.02
N LYS A 83 13.03 -4.56 24.07
CA LYS A 83 14.03 -3.77 23.32
C LYS A 83 13.99 -4.03 21.81
N LYS A 84 13.64 -5.26 21.41
CA LYS A 84 13.49 -5.65 20.01
C LYS A 84 12.02 -5.75 19.66
N ARG A 85 11.69 -5.32 18.44
CA ARG A 85 10.34 -5.44 17.87
C ARG A 85 10.40 -6.35 16.65
N GLY A 86 9.31 -7.07 16.38
CA GLY A 86 9.13 -7.72 15.09
C GLY A 86 8.85 -6.72 13.97
N ASP A 87 8.47 -7.23 12.81
CA ASP A 87 8.25 -6.44 11.60
C ASP A 87 6.75 -6.32 11.26
N LEU A 88 6.40 -5.32 10.46
CA LEU A 88 5.07 -5.18 9.88
C LEU A 88 5.09 -5.61 8.42
N ARG A 89 4.29 -6.60 8.04
CA ARG A 89 4.09 -7.06 6.66
C ARG A 89 2.79 -6.49 6.12
N VAL A 90 2.90 -5.69 5.07
CA VAL A 90 1.78 -5.07 4.39
C VAL A 90 1.50 -5.83 3.11
N TRP A 91 0.39 -6.55 3.08
CA TRP A 91 -0.12 -7.21 1.89
C TRP A 91 -1.03 -6.27 1.12
N PHE A 92 -1.00 -6.37 -0.20
CA PHE A 92 -1.83 -5.52 -1.06
C PHE A 92 -2.85 -6.34 -1.83
N ARG A 93 -4.10 -5.84 -1.83
CA ARG A 93 -5.19 -6.41 -2.61
C ARG A 93 -5.69 -5.40 -3.63
N THR A 94 -5.39 -5.64 -4.89
CA THR A 94 -5.84 -4.79 -5.98
C THR A 94 -7.33 -4.97 -6.28
N LYS A 95 -8.08 -3.89 -6.24
CA LYS A 95 -9.47 -3.79 -6.70
C LYS A 95 -9.49 -3.40 -8.17
N PHE A 96 -9.93 -4.34 -8.99
CA PHE A 96 -10.18 -4.08 -10.40
C PHE A 96 -11.50 -3.33 -10.60
N PRO A 97 -11.58 -2.42 -11.58
CA PRO A 97 -12.84 -1.83 -11.98
C PRO A 97 -13.78 -2.92 -12.52
N GLN A 98 -15.08 -2.82 -12.25
CA GLN A 98 -16.06 -3.80 -12.73
C GLN A 98 -16.29 -3.70 -14.24
N GLN A 99 -16.15 -2.49 -14.79
CA GLN A 99 -16.37 -2.18 -16.19
C GLN A 99 -15.37 -1.11 -16.65
N LEU A 100 -15.08 -1.10 -17.95
CA LEU A 100 -14.30 -0.10 -18.66
C LEU A 100 -15.02 0.21 -19.96
N THR A 101 -15.07 1.48 -20.35
CA THR A 101 -15.58 1.89 -21.66
C THR A 101 -14.67 1.40 -22.78
N ASP A 102 -15.17 1.38 -24.02
CA ASP A 102 -14.37 0.97 -25.17
C ASP A 102 -13.14 1.86 -25.37
N ASP A 103 -13.30 3.19 -25.18
CA ASP A 103 -12.20 4.16 -25.23
C ASP A 103 -11.14 3.88 -24.16
N GLN A 104 -11.55 3.65 -22.91
CA GLN A 104 -10.63 3.32 -21.81
C GLN A 104 -9.87 2.02 -22.09
N ARG A 105 -10.54 1.00 -22.65
CA ARG A 105 -9.87 -0.26 -23.02
C ARG A 105 -8.83 -0.04 -24.12
N ALA A 106 -9.16 0.75 -25.14
CA ALA A 106 -8.24 1.05 -26.24
C ALA A 106 -6.99 1.79 -25.74
N GLU A 107 -7.16 2.80 -24.87
CA GLU A 107 -6.04 3.52 -24.26
C GLU A 107 -5.17 2.60 -23.41
N ILE A 108 -5.78 1.82 -22.52
CA ILE A 108 -5.05 0.88 -21.65
C ILE A 108 -4.30 -0.17 -22.49
N GLN A 109 -4.91 -0.69 -23.56
CA GLN A 109 -4.26 -1.62 -24.46
C GLN A 109 -3.04 -1.00 -25.13
N SER A 110 -3.12 0.25 -25.58
CA SER A 110 -1.98 0.95 -26.17
C SER A 110 -0.85 1.22 -25.16
N ILE A 111 -1.17 1.46 -23.89
CA ILE A 111 -0.17 1.77 -22.85
C ILE A 111 0.52 0.49 -22.33
N LEU A 112 -0.24 -0.59 -22.17
CA LEU A 112 0.25 -1.83 -21.53
C LEU A 112 0.67 -2.93 -22.52
N GLN A 113 0.59 -2.68 -23.82
CA GLN A 113 1.20 -3.56 -24.80
C GLN A 113 2.71 -3.62 -24.53
N GLU A 114 3.23 -4.79 -24.16
CA GLU A 114 4.67 -5.00 -24.05
C GLU A 114 5.29 -4.73 -25.43
N ASP A 115 6.17 -3.73 -25.51
CA ASP A 115 7.17 -3.70 -26.57
C ASP A 115 7.99 -4.98 -26.40
N SER A 116 7.72 -5.96 -27.25
CA SER A 116 8.59 -7.12 -27.42
C SER A 116 9.94 -6.60 -27.92
N SER A 117 10.84 -6.27 -27.00
CA SER A 117 12.24 -5.91 -27.26
C SER A 117 13.17 -6.69 -26.34
#